data_AF-A0A5E7EYB7-F1
#
_entry.id   AF-A0A5E7EYB7-F1
#
_cell.length_a   1.000
_cell.length_b   1.000
_cell.length_c   1.000
_cell.angle_alpha   90.00
_cell.angle_beta   90.00
_cell.angle_gamma   90.00
#
_symmetry.space_group_name_H-M   'P 1'
#
loop_
_entity.id
_entity.type
_entity.pdbx_description
1 polymer ?
#
loop_
_entity_poly.entity_id
_entity_poly.type
_entity_poly.pdbx_seq_one_letter_code
_entity_poly.pdbx_strand_id
1 'polypeptide(L)'
;MSTEDLSESLAAQLTGSVGLEESGEGMSNDLADAVEEQAQYEAEKDIPVSNDVEDTQQGELDREAEAEQAQQRGRKVPIQALHEARRQKQELQVQLAAQQQQLAQIQAQWQAAQQAQQLAQQEAECPDFDESPREYIEFKERQIARQLLELKNGPAPVPVQQLEQQVMQEAQLLAPVISDAEARFEASNPDYRQAFDHVMATVEQNMRAQHPGIDGRQLGMLRTAALLTVAKQCQSNGQDVAAFVYSRAQAMGYQPASRAPRKQANTSLSNLAGSPRAPDERGAMSASQISDMSEKEFDSFWAEMKQSSIQRPKI
;
A
#
# COMPACT_ATOMS: atom_id res chain seq x y z
N MET A 1 -28.10 2.35 -10.81
CA MET A 1 -27.18 3.06 -9.91
C MET A 1 -25.79 2.71 -10.39
N SER A 2 -25.23 3.61 -11.17
CA SER A 2 -24.08 3.39 -12.04
C SER A 2 -22.79 3.47 -11.22
N THR A 3 -21.90 2.49 -11.41
CA THR A 3 -20.59 2.38 -10.73
C THR A 3 -19.49 3.21 -11.42
N GLU A 4 -19.86 4.08 -12.36
CA GLU A 4 -18.92 4.74 -13.29
C GLU A 4 -18.29 6.03 -12.72
N ASP A 5 -18.84 6.64 -11.66
CA ASP A 5 -18.42 7.99 -11.23
C ASP A 5 -17.44 8.08 -10.04
N LEU A 6 -17.03 6.94 -9.47
CA LEU A 6 -16.13 6.97 -8.29
C LEU A 6 -14.66 7.22 -8.66
N SER A 7 -14.25 6.88 -9.88
CA SER A 7 -12.87 7.09 -10.33
C SER A 7 -12.65 8.50 -10.89
N GLU A 8 -13.64 9.05 -11.61
CA GLU A 8 -13.59 10.42 -12.16
C GLU A 8 -13.67 11.49 -11.06
N SER A 9 -14.54 11.32 -10.07
CA SER A 9 -14.68 12.28 -8.96
C SER A 9 -13.43 12.36 -8.07
N LEU A 10 -12.70 11.26 -7.93
CA LEU A 10 -11.48 11.16 -7.11
C LEU A 10 -10.27 11.80 -7.82
N ALA A 11 -10.19 11.66 -9.14
CA ALA A 11 -9.17 12.31 -9.96
C ALA A 11 -9.39 13.84 -10.09
N ALA A 12 -10.66 14.27 -10.20
CA ALA A 12 -11.01 15.69 -10.28
C ALA A 12 -10.76 16.46 -8.96
N GLN A 13 -10.98 15.81 -7.81
CA GLN A 13 -10.81 16.46 -6.50
C GLN A 13 -9.34 16.59 -6.08
N LEU A 14 -8.45 15.72 -6.58
CA LEU A 14 -7.02 15.76 -6.28
C LEU A 14 -6.23 16.79 -7.12
N THR A 15 -6.79 17.23 -8.24
CA THR A 15 -6.11 18.11 -9.23
C THR A 15 -6.65 19.54 -9.23
N GLY A 16 -7.70 19.85 -8.46
CA GLY A 16 -8.21 21.22 -8.29
C GLY A 16 -8.90 21.80 -9.53
N SER A 17 -9.18 20.99 -10.56
CA SER A 17 -9.91 21.42 -11.75
C SER A 17 -11.42 21.35 -11.50
N VAL A 18 -11.95 22.30 -10.74
CA VAL A 18 -13.39 22.59 -10.73
C VAL A 18 -13.75 23.13 -12.11
N GLY A 19 -14.78 22.54 -12.73
CA GLY A 19 -15.06 22.59 -14.16
C GLY A 19 -15.09 23.98 -14.80
N LEU A 20 -14.53 24.05 -16.00
CA LEU A 20 -14.87 25.08 -16.98
C LEU A 20 -16.34 24.87 -17.36
N GLU A 21 -17.15 25.90 -17.14
CA GLU A 21 -18.54 25.94 -17.59
C GLU A 21 -18.59 25.72 -19.10
N GLU A 22 -19.34 24.69 -19.51
CA GLU A 22 -19.65 24.33 -20.88
C GLU A 22 -20.46 25.46 -21.54
N SER A 23 -19.77 26.53 -21.90
CA SER A 23 -20.30 27.59 -22.76
C SER A 23 -20.22 27.10 -24.19
N GLY A 24 -21.26 26.37 -24.59
CA GLY A 24 -21.48 25.93 -25.95
C GLY A 24 -21.69 27.11 -26.88
N GLU A 25 -20.62 27.66 -27.45
CA GLU A 25 -20.69 28.52 -28.62
C GLU A 25 -19.37 28.43 -29.40
N GLY A 26 -19.42 27.69 -30.51
CA GLY A 26 -18.35 27.69 -31.52
C GLY A 26 -17.53 26.41 -31.59
N MET A 27 -18.15 25.24 -31.77
CA MET A 27 -17.44 24.15 -32.42
C MET A 27 -17.27 24.52 -33.91
N SER A 28 -16.02 24.66 -34.35
CA SER A 28 -15.64 24.89 -35.74
C SER A 28 -16.11 23.72 -36.60
N ASN A 29 -16.66 24.01 -37.79
CA ASN A 29 -17.13 23.00 -38.75
C ASN A 29 -16.09 21.91 -39.07
N ASP A 30 -14.79 22.18 -38.87
CA ASP A 30 -13.71 21.20 -39.06
C ASP A 30 -13.85 19.95 -38.17
N LEU A 31 -14.50 20.05 -37.00
CA LEU A 31 -14.73 18.91 -36.10
C LEU A 31 -15.90 18.04 -36.56
N ALA A 32 -16.89 18.61 -37.26
CA ALA A 32 -17.99 17.85 -37.83
C ALA A 32 -17.49 16.97 -39.00
N ASP A 33 -16.61 17.52 -39.84
CA ASP A 33 -16.00 16.78 -40.95
C ASP A 33 -15.09 15.65 -40.44
N ALA A 34 -14.33 15.86 -39.35
CA ALA A 34 -13.49 14.83 -38.74
C ALA A 34 -14.30 13.67 -38.13
N VAL A 35 -15.49 13.95 -37.58
CA VAL A 35 -16.38 12.92 -37.03
C VAL A 35 -17.05 12.11 -38.15
N GLU A 36 -17.41 12.75 -39.28
CA GLU A 36 -17.92 12.02 -40.46
C GLU A 36 -16.85 11.12 -41.10
N GLU A 37 -15.60 11.58 -41.18
CA GLU A 37 -14.49 10.77 -41.71
C GLU A 37 -14.19 9.55 -40.82
N GLN A 38 -14.26 9.73 -39.49
CA GLN A 38 -14.10 8.62 -38.54
C GLN A 38 -15.25 7.61 -38.59
N ALA A 39 -16.50 8.08 -38.75
CA ALA A 39 -17.67 7.21 -38.90
C ALA A 39 -17.62 6.38 -40.20
N GLN A 40 -17.09 6.94 -41.30
CA GLN A 40 -16.88 6.20 -42.54
C GLN A 40 -15.78 5.14 -42.40
N TYR A 41 -14.69 5.45 -41.71
CA TYR A 41 -13.60 4.50 -41.47
C TYR A 41 -14.06 3.30 -40.60
N GLU A 42 -14.90 3.54 -39.60
CA GLU A 42 -15.48 2.48 -38.77
C GLU A 42 -16.45 1.61 -39.58
N ALA A 43 -17.25 2.22 -40.47
CA ALA A 43 -18.15 1.47 -41.35
C ALA A 43 -17.43 0.60 -42.39
N GLU A 44 -16.28 1.03 -42.91
CA GLU A 44 -15.44 0.20 -43.80
C GLU A 44 -14.74 -0.95 -43.05
N LYS A 45 -14.36 -0.72 -41.78
CA LYS A 45 -13.70 -1.74 -40.96
C LYS A 45 -14.65 -2.86 -40.52
N ASP A 46 -15.93 -2.56 -40.42
CA ASP A 46 -16.99 -3.51 -40.07
C ASP A 46 -17.64 -4.18 -41.30
N ILE A 47 -17.10 -3.97 -42.51
CA ILE A 47 -17.40 -4.86 -43.63
C ILE A 47 -16.83 -6.23 -43.25
N PRO A 48 -17.66 -7.24 -42.97
CA PRO A 48 -17.16 -8.57 -42.66
C PRO A 48 -16.42 -9.05 -43.90
N VAL A 49 -15.08 -9.03 -43.86
CA VAL A 49 -14.27 -9.83 -44.76
C VAL A 49 -14.71 -11.26 -44.48
N SER A 50 -15.56 -11.79 -45.37
CA SER A 50 -16.04 -13.16 -45.28
C SER A 50 -14.83 -14.06 -45.46
N ASN A 51 -14.26 -14.51 -44.34
CA ASN A 51 -13.26 -15.57 -44.24
C ASN A 51 -13.84 -16.94 -44.67
N ASP A 52 -14.64 -16.99 -45.74
CA ASP A 52 -15.17 -18.23 -46.35
C ASP A 52 -14.04 -19.12 -46.92
N VAL A 53 -12.81 -18.62 -46.97
CA VAL A 53 -11.61 -19.40 -47.35
C VAL A 53 -11.05 -20.19 -46.15
N GLU A 54 -11.33 -19.78 -44.91
CA GLU A 54 -10.91 -20.52 -43.71
C GLU A 54 -11.93 -21.60 -43.34
N ASP A 55 -13.23 -21.35 -43.56
CA ASP A 55 -14.30 -22.33 -43.28
C ASP A 55 -14.26 -23.55 -44.22
N THR A 56 -13.65 -23.40 -45.41
CA THR A 56 -13.42 -24.51 -46.35
C THR A 56 -12.24 -25.40 -45.95
N GLN A 57 -11.15 -24.85 -45.40
CA GLN A 57 -10.04 -25.67 -44.89
C GLN A 57 -10.40 -26.36 -43.57
N GLN A 58 -11.08 -25.65 -42.66
CA GLN A 58 -11.52 -26.22 -41.38
C GLN A 58 -12.55 -27.34 -41.61
N GLY A 59 -13.49 -27.13 -42.54
CA GLY A 59 -14.50 -28.12 -42.91
C GLY A 59 -13.95 -29.34 -43.66
N GLU A 60 -12.86 -29.20 -44.43
CA GLU A 60 -12.17 -30.34 -45.05
C GLU A 60 -11.38 -31.16 -44.01
N LEU A 61 -10.71 -30.49 -43.06
CA LEU A 61 -10.00 -31.16 -41.95
C LEU A 61 -10.95 -31.94 -41.04
N ASP A 62 -12.12 -31.37 -40.70
CA ASP A 62 -13.10 -32.07 -39.86
C ASP A 62 -13.75 -33.25 -40.63
N ARG A 63 -13.96 -33.13 -41.94
CA ARG A 63 -14.53 -34.21 -42.77
C ARG A 63 -13.52 -35.34 -43.01
N GLU A 64 -12.23 -35.05 -43.12
CA GLU A 64 -11.17 -36.08 -43.10
C GLU A 64 -11.03 -36.75 -41.73
N ALA A 65 -11.10 -35.98 -40.63
CA ALA A 65 -11.02 -36.51 -39.27
C ALA A 65 -12.20 -37.45 -38.94
N GLU A 66 -13.42 -37.12 -39.37
CA GLU A 66 -14.58 -38.01 -39.22
C GLU A 66 -14.47 -39.27 -40.09
N ALA A 67 -13.94 -39.16 -41.31
CA ALA A 67 -13.71 -40.30 -42.20
C ALA A 67 -12.66 -41.28 -41.63
N GLU A 68 -11.59 -40.76 -41.04
CA GLU A 68 -10.58 -41.58 -40.34
C GLU A 68 -11.12 -42.22 -39.06
N GLN A 69 -11.91 -41.49 -38.26
CA GLN A 69 -12.55 -42.06 -37.07
C GLN A 69 -13.54 -43.17 -37.41
N ALA A 70 -14.28 -43.05 -38.51
CA ALA A 70 -15.23 -44.09 -38.95
C ALA A 70 -14.51 -45.39 -39.34
N GLN A 71 -13.30 -45.33 -39.91
CA GLN A 71 -12.51 -46.51 -40.28
C GLN A 71 -11.80 -47.18 -39.08
N GLN A 72 -11.58 -46.47 -37.98
CA GLN A 72 -10.84 -47.00 -36.82
C GLN A 72 -11.71 -47.73 -35.77
N ARG A 73 -13.05 -47.70 -35.88
CA ARG A 73 -13.98 -48.31 -34.90
C ARG A 73 -13.86 -49.84 -34.74
N GLY A 74 -13.09 -50.54 -35.58
CA GLY A 74 -12.81 -51.98 -35.47
C GLY A 74 -11.38 -52.36 -35.10
N ARG A 75 -10.42 -51.42 -35.03
CA ARG A 75 -9.01 -51.72 -34.74
C ARG A 75 -8.74 -51.58 -33.24
N LYS A 76 -8.45 -52.70 -32.57
CA LYS A 76 -7.93 -52.69 -31.19
C LYS A 76 -6.58 -51.97 -31.18
N VAL A 77 -6.57 -50.71 -30.75
CA VAL A 77 -5.33 -49.97 -30.55
C VAL A 77 -4.61 -50.59 -29.34
N PRO A 78 -3.32 -50.97 -29.47
CA PRO A 78 -2.57 -51.49 -28.33
C PRO A 78 -2.51 -50.46 -27.21
N ILE A 79 -2.77 -50.87 -25.97
CA ILE A 79 -2.78 -49.98 -24.79
C ILE A 79 -1.45 -49.22 -24.65
N GLN A 80 -0.34 -49.83 -25.07
CA GLN A 80 0.99 -49.18 -25.11
C GLN A 80 1.02 -47.93 -26.00
N ALA A 81 0.42 -47.97 -27.18
CA ALA A 81 0.38 -46.82 -28.09
C ALA A 81 -0.42 -45.64 -27.52
N LEU A 82 -1.47 -45.91 -26.73
CA LEU A 82 -2.23 -44.86 -26.04
C LEU A 82 -1.40 -44.16 -24.95
N HIS A 83 -0.57 -44.90 -24.22
CA HIS A 83 0.32 -44.32 -23.20
C HIS A 83 1.44 -43.49 -23.84
N GLU A 84 2.00 -43.93 -24.96
CA GLU A 84 2.99 -43.19 -25.73
C GLU A 84 2.41 -41.89 -26.29
N ALA A 85 1.23 -41.94 -26.91
CA ALA A 85 0.55 -40.75 -27.40
C ALA A 85 0.21 -39.75 -26.28
N ARG A 86 -0.21 -40.25 -25.10
CA ARG A 86 -0.46 -39.39 -23.93
C ARG A 86 0.81 -38.73 -23.41
N ARG A 87 1.94 -39.47 -23.36
CA ARG A 87 3.24 -38.90 -22.99
C ARG A 87 3.69 -37.83 -23.97
N GLN A 88 3.64 -38.10 -25.27
CA GLN A 88 4.00 -37.13 -26.31
C GLN A 88 3.12 -35.87 -26.20
N LYS A 89 1.83 -36.02 -25.97
CA LYS A 89 0.92 -34.86 -25.77
C LYS A 89 1.28 -34.06 -24.52
N GLN A 90 1.61 -34.72 -23.40
CA GLN A 90 2.06 -34.04 -22.18
C GLN A 90 3.39 -33.30 -22.40
N GLU A 91 4.35 -33.93 -23.06
CA GLU A 91 5.65 -33.32 -23.40
C GLU A 91 5.48 -32.10 -24.30
N LEU A 92 4.66 -32.20 -25.36
CA LEU A 92 4.34 -31.08 -26.25
C LEU A 92 3.62 -29.95 -25.50
N GLN A 93 2.70 -30.27 -24.59
CA GLN A 93 1.99 -29.27 -23.81
C GLN A 93 2.94 -28.52 -22.86
N VAL A 94 3.90 -29.22 -22.25
CA VAL A 94 4.94 -28.60 -21.42
C VAL A 94 5.87 -27.72 -22.27
N GLN A 95 6.25 -28.16 -23.46
CA GLN A 95 7.05 -27.36 -24.39
C GLN A 95 6.33 -26.09 -24.83
N LEU A 96 5.04 -26.18 -25.18
CA LEU A 96 4.22 -25.01 -25.54
C LEU A 96 4.08 -24.03 -24.37
N ALA A 97 3.83 -24.53 -23.16
CA ALA A 97 3.75 -23.68 -21.97
C ALA A 97 5.08 -22.96 -21.68
N ALA A 98 6.21 -23.67 -21.80
CA ALA A 98 7.53 -23.07 -21.64
C ALA A 98 7.82 -21.99 -22.70
N GLN A 99 7.42 -22.23 -23.96
CA GLN A 99 7.58 -21.25 -25.03
C GLN A 99 6.71 -20.01 -24.83
N GLN A 100 5.47 -20.18 -24.39
CA GLN A 100 4.58 -19.05 -24.04
C GLN A 100 5.15 -18.23 -22.89
N GLN A 101 5.68 -18.89 -21.86
CA GLN A 101 6.32 -18.19 -20.74
C GLN A 101 7.55 -17.40 -21.20
N GLN A 102 8.35 -17.96 -22.10
CA GLN A 102 9.51 -17.28 -22.68
C GLN A 102 9.09 -16.05 -23.50
N LEU A 103 8.05 -16.17 -24.32
CA LEU A 103 7.51 -15.04 -25.10
C LEU A 103 6.96 -13.93 -24.20
N ALA A 104 6.20 -14.28 -23.16
CA ALA A 104 5.69 -13.31 -22.20
C ALA A 104 6.83 -12.56 -21.49
N GLN A 105 7.92 -13.27 -21.15
CA GLN A 105 9.08 -12.66 -20.51
C GLN A 105 9.83 -11.71 -21.46
N ILE A 106 9.99 -12.08 -22.73
CA ILE A 106 10.59 -11.21 -23.76
C ILE A 106 9.70 -9.98 -23.99
N GLN A 107 8.39 -10.15 -24.06
CA GLN A 107 7.46 -9.04 -24.25
C GLN A 107 7.51 -8.05 -23.08
N ALA A 108 7.55 -8.55 -21.84
CA ALA A 108 7.71 -7.71 -20.65
C ALA A 108 9.05 -6.98 -20.65
N GLN A 109 10.14 -7.64 -21.06
CA GLN A 109 11.46 -7.03 -21.14
C GLN A 109 11.52 -5.96 -22.23
N TRP A 110 10.86 -6.18 -23.37
CA TRP A 110 10.77 -5.22 -24.46
C TRP A 110 9.96 -3.98 -24.05
N GLN A 111 8.81 -4.17 -23.38
CA GLN A 111 8.02 -3.07 -22.84
C GLN A 111 8.80 -2.25 -21.80
N ALA A 112 9.51 -2.92 -20.88
CA ALA A 112 10.35 -2.25 -19.90
C ALA A 112 11.50 -1.47 -20.55
N ALA A 113 12.15 -2.03 -21.58
CA ALA A 113 13.20 -1.35 -22.32
C ALA A 113 12.66 -0.13 -23.08
N GLN A 114 11.47 -0.23 -23.68
CA GLN A 114 10.82 0.87 -24.37
C GLN A 114 10.48 2.02 -23.40
N GLN A 115 9.94 1.72 -22.22
CA GLN A 115 9.69 2.72 -21.18
C GLN A 115 10.98 3.36 -20.67
N ALA A 116 12.03 2.56 -20.41
CA ALA A 116 13.32 3.09 -19.99
C ALA A 116 13.93 4.03 -21.04
N GLN A 117 13.77 3.71 -22.33
CA GLN A 117 14.27 4.55 -23.41
C GLN A 117 13.48 5.87 -23.53
N GLN A 118 12.16 5.85 -23.32
CA GLN A 118 11.35 7.06 -23.27
C GLN A 118 11.71 7.95 -22.08
N LEU A 119 11.96 7.36 -20.90
CA LEU A 119 12.41 8.11 -19.72
C LEU A 119 13.79 8.72 -19.92
N ALA A 120 14.74 7.98 -20.49
CA ALA A 120 16.08 8.49 -20.77
C ALA A 120 16.08 9.63 -21.79
N GLN A 121 15.20 9.58 -22.81
CA GLN A 121 15.02 10.69 -23.75
C GLN A 121 14.41 11.93 -23.07
N GLN A 122 13.45 11.73 -22.16
CA GLN A 122 12.86 12.84 -21.39
C GLN A 122 13.85 13.49 -20.42
N GLU A 123 14.74 12.71 -19.80
CA GLU A 123 15.78 13.26 -18.92
C GLU A 123 16.83 14.07 -19.70
N ALA A 124 17.15 13.66 -20.93
CA ALA A 124 18.12 14.37 -21.78
C ALA A 124 17.58 15.71 -22.33
N GLU A 125 16.26 15.83 -22.49
CA GLU A 125 15.60 17.07 -22.95
C GLU A 125 15.19 18.00 -21.80
N CYS A 126 15.49 17.67 -20.54
CA CYS A 126 15.09 18.49 -19.41
C CYS A 126 15.88 19.82 -19.44
N PRO A 127 15.22 20.99 -19.62
CA PRO A 127 15.90 22.27 -19.62
C PRO A 127 16.54 22.50 -18.25
N ASP A 128 17.72 23.12 -18.19
CA ASP A 128 18.31 23.45 -16.90
C ASP A 128 17.45 24.50 -16.20
N PHE A 129 17.14 24.27 -14.92
CA PHE A 129 16.33 25.17 -14.12
C PHE A 129 17.02 26.54 -13.93
N ASP A 130 18.35 26.53 -13.86
CA ASP A 130 19.15 27.74 -13.62
C ASP A 130 19.25 28.62 -14.88
N GLU A 131 19.14 28.03 -16.08
CA GLU A 131 19.14 28.79 -17.34
C GLU A 131 17.75 29.36 -17.69
N SER A 132 16.69 28.54 -17.56
CA SER A 132 15.32 28.90 -17.93
C SER A 132 14.26 28.28 -17.00
N PRO A 133 13.99 28.86 -15.81
CA PRO A 133 13.08 28.25 -14.82
C PRO A 133 11.63 28.15 -15.31
N ARG A 134 11.21 29.04 -16.23
CA ARG A 134 9.86 29.00 -16.82
C ARG A 134 9.68 27.81 -17.77
N GLU A 135 10.67 27.54 -18.62
CA GLU A 135 10.63 26.42 -19.57
C GLU A 135 10.70 25.08 -18.84
N TYR A 136 11.46 25.01 -17.73
CA TYR A 136 11.49 23.84 -16.86
C TYR A 136 10.11 23.54 -16.24
N ILE A 137 9.40 24.56 -15.76
CA ILE A 137 8.04 24.41 -15.20
C ILE A 137 7.08 23.91 -16.28
N GLU A 138 7.08 24.51 -17.48
CA GLU A 138 6.23 24.07 -18.59
C GLU A 138 6.57 22.64 -19.05
N PHE A 139 7.84 22.25 -19.01
CA PHE A 139 8.27 20.88 -19.29
C PHE A 139 7.71 19.89 -18.25
N LYS A 140 7.80 20.25 -16.95
CA LYS A 140 7.23 19.44 -15.86
C LYS A 140 5.71 19.34 -15.94
N GLU A 141 5.02 20.43 -16.28
CA GLU A 141 3.57 20.43 -16.48
C GLU A 141 3.17 19.51 -17.65
N ARG A 142 3.89 19.55 -18.78
CA ARG A 142 3.64 18.63 -19.90
C ARG A 142 3.93 17.18 -19.54
N GLN A 143 4.98 16.92 -18.75
CA GLN A 143 5.31 15.59 -18.26
C GLN A 143 4.17 15.03 -17.39
N ILE A 144 3.65 15.83 -16.46
CA ILE A 144 2.52 15.46 -15.60
C ILE A 144 1.26 15.26 -16.44
N ALA A 145 0.98 16.15 -17.40
CA ALA A 145 -0.17 16.04 -18.29
C ALA A 145 -0.13 14.74 -19.13
N ARG A 146 1.04 14.35 -19.63
CA ARG A 146 1.21 13.06 -20.34
C ARG A 146 0.99 11.87 -19.42
N GLN A 147 1.52 11.88 -18.20
CA GLN A 147 1.29 10.80 -17.23
C GLN A 147 -0.19 10.67 -16.86
N LEU A 148 -0.89 11.81 -16.70
CA LEU A 148 -2.34 11.82 -16.49
C LEU A 148 -3.10 11.28 -17.70
N LEU A 149 -2.65 11.63 -18.91
CA LEU A 149 -3.26 11.18 -20.15
C LEU A 149 -3.01 9.68 -20.39
N GLU A 150 -1.85 9.14 -20.01
CA GLU A 150 -1.58 7.70 -20.01
C GLU A 150 -2.38 6.95 -18.94
N LEU A 151 -2.60 7.56 -17.77
CA LEU A 151 -3.51 7.01 -16.75
C LEU A 151 -4.96 6.99 -17.24
N LYS A 152 -5.37 8.01 -17.99
CA LYS A 152 -6.73 8.15 -18.52
C LYS A 152 -6.98 7.30 -19.77
N ASN A 153 -6.01 7.22 -20.67
CA ASN A 153 -6.10 6.51 -21.96
C ASN A 153 -5.41 5.13 -21.93
N GLY A 154 -4.85 4.73 -20.80
CA GLY A 154 -4.31 3.40 -20.59
C GLY A 154 -5.38 2.34 -20.86
N PRO A 155 -5.01 1.18 -21.41
CA PRO A 155 -5.95 0.18 -21.91
C PRO A 155 -6.81 -0.36 -20.76
N ALA A 156 -8.05 0.14 -20.65
CA ALA A 156 -9.04 -0.22 -19.64
C ALA A 156 -8.55 -0.05 -18.18
N PRO A 157 -9.44 0.07 -17.19
CA PRO A 157 -9.05 -0.15 -15.81
C PRO A 157 -8.31 -1.50 -15.75
N VAL A 158 -7.03 -1.49 -15.36
CA VAL A 158 -6.31 -2.73 -15.03
C VAL A 158 -7.28 -3.53 -14.18
N PRO A 159 -7.73 -4.71 -14.64
CA PRO A 159 -8.83 -5.38 -14.00
C PRO A 159 -8.44 -5.51 -12.53
N VAL A 160 -9.33 -5.09 -11.62
CA VAL A 160 -9.04 -5.00 -10.18
C VAL A 160 -8.41 -6.30 -9.65
N GLN A 161 -8.73 -7.44 -10.29
CA GLN A 161 -8.12 -8.74 -10.05
C GLN A 161 -6.61 -8.82 -10.33
N GLN A 162 -6.09 -8.22 -11.41
CA GLN A 162 -4.65 -8.20 -11.69
C GLN A 162 -3.91 -7.33 -10.68
N LEU A 163 -4.46 -6.17 -10.32
CA LEU A 163 -3.88 -5.32 -9.28
C LEU A 163 -3.87 -6.05 -7.92
N GLU A 164 -4.97 -6.73 -7.56
CA GLU A 164 -5.07 -7.53 -6.34
C GLU A 164 -4.02 -8.65 -6.32
N GLN A 165 -3.81 -9.35 -7.45
CA GLN A 165 -2.78 -10.38 -7.56
C GLN A 165 -1.37 -9.81 -7.43
N GLN A 166 -1.09 -8.66 -8.06
CA GLN A 166 0.22 -8.02 -7.98
C GLN A 166 0.53 -7.58 -6.54
N VAL A 167 -0.43 -6.90 -5.89
CA VAL A 167 -0.28 -6.48 -4.48
C VAL A 167 -0.11 -7.70 -3.57
N MET A 168 -0.85 -8.79 -3.80
CA MET A 168 -0.67 -10.03 -3.03
C MET A 168 0.70 -10.67 -3.23
N GLN A 169 1.21 -10.74 -4.47
CA GLN A 169 2.53 -11.29 -4.73
C GLN A 169 3.62 -10.46 -4.08
N GLU A 170 3.56 -9.14 -4.21
CA GLU A 170 4.53 -8.25 -3.56
C GLU A 170 4.44 -8.34 -2.03
N ALA A 171 3.22 -8.43 -1.48
CA ALA A 171 3.03 -8.60 -0.05
C ALA A 171 3.61 -9.93 0.45
N GLN A 172 3.48 -11.02 -0.31
CA GLN A 172 4.09 -12.31 0.04
C GLN A 172 5.63 -12.25 0.04
N LEU A 173 6.23 -11.51 -0.90
CA LEU A 173 7.68 -11.34 -0.97
C LEU A 173 8.22 -10.51 0.20
N LEU A 174 7.49 -9.47 0.62
CA LEU A 174 7.91 -8.56 1.70
C LEU A 174 7.51 -9.04 3.10
N ALA A 175 6.49 -9.90 3.22
CA ALA A 175 5.98 -10.42 4.48
C ALA A 175 7.07 -10.94 5.44
N PRO A 176 8.02 -11.81 5.03
CA PRO A 176 9.03 -12.32 5.97
C PRO A 176 9.94 -11.20 6.50
N VAL A 177 10.36 -10.27 5.63
CA VAL A 177 11.24 -9.16 5.99
C VAL A 177 10.57 -8.23 7.00
N ILE A 178 9.29 -7.90 6.76
CA ILE A 178 8.50 -7.06 7.67
C ILE A 178 8.31 -7.79 9.01
N SER A 179 7.94 -9.07 8.99
CA SER A 179 7.69 -9.84 10.22
C SER A 179 8.92 -9.94 11.12
N ASP A 180 10.12 -10.11 10.54
CA ASP A 180 11.37 -10.17 11.29
C ASP A 180 11.75 -8.81 11.87
N ALA A 181 11.53 -7.73 11.12
CA ALA A 181 11.77 -6.35 11.59
C ALA A 181 10.82 -5.99 12.74
N GLU A 182 9.52 -6.29 12.58
CA GLU A 182 8.51 -6.07 13.61
C GLU A 182 8.80 -6.87 14.88
N ALA A 183 9.17 -8.15 14.77
CA ALA A 183 9.50 -8.97 15.93
C ALA A 183 10.69 -8.42 16.74
N ARG A 184 11.72 -7.90 16.06
CA ARG A 184 12.88 -7.25 16.72
C ARG A 184 12.48 -5.96 17.40
N PHE A 185 11.64 -5.16 16.75
CA PHE A 185 11.19 -3.88 17.30
C PHE A 185 10.24 -4.09 18.49
N GLU A 186 9.30 -5.03 18.41
CA GLU A 186 8.36 -5.38 19.47
C GLU A 186 9.07 -5.83 20.75
N ALA A 187 10.21 -6.53 20.62
CA ALA A 187 11.03 -6.92 21.78
C ALA A 187 11.58 -5.71 22.57
N SER A 188 11.83 -4.59 21.88
CA SER A 188 12.27 -3.34 22.49
C SER A 188 11.12 -2.42 22.90
N ASN A 189 10.00 -2.44 22.18
CA ASN A 189 8.83 -1.59 22.36
C ASN A 189 7.55 -2.45 22.49
N PRO A 190 7.18 -2.89 23.71
CA PRO A 190 6.04 -3.79 23.92
C PRO A 190 4.67 -3.14 23.64
N ASP A 191 4.63 -1.82 23.49
CA ASP A 191 3.47 -1.00 23.13
C ASP A 191 3.30 -0.85 21.62
N TYR A 192 4.25 -1.34 20.81
CA TYR A 192 4.24 -1.22 19.34
C TYR A 192 2.91 -1.67 18.71
N ARG A 193 2.32 -2.78 19.16
CA ARG A 193 1.04 -3.28 18.61
C ARG A 193 -0.10 -2.27 18.76
N GLN A 194 -0.17 -1.60 19.91
CA GLN A 194 -1.19 -0.57 20.15
C GLN A 194 -0.96 0.67 19.28
N ALA A 195 0.32 1.05 19.09
CA ALA A 195 0.69 2.13 18.19
C ALA A 195 0.31 1.82 16.74
N PHE A 196 0.58 0.59 16.28
CA PHE A 196 0.20 0.09 14.96
C PHE A 196 -1.32 0.13 14.76
N ASP A 197 -2.08 -0.42 15.71
CA ASP A 197 -3.55 -0.42 15.67
C ASP A 197 -4.12 1.00 15.61
N HIS A 198 -3.52 1.94 16.35
CA HIS A 198 -3.91 3.36 16.31
C HIS A 198 -3.70 3.98 14.93
N VAL A 199 -2.54 3.73 14.29
CA VAL A 199 -2.26 4.22 12.93
C VAL A 199 -3.25 3.61 11.95
N MET A 200 -3.49 2.29 12.04
CA MET A 200 -4.42 1.61 11.14
C MET A 200 -5.85 2.14 11.30
N ALA A 201 -6.34 2.33 12.51
CA ALA A 201 -7.66 2.89 12.78
C ALA A 201 -7.79 4.32 12.23
N THR A 202 -6.74 5.15 12.41
CA THR A 202 -6.71 6.53 11.90
C THR A 202 -6.72 6.56 10.37
N VAL A 203 -5.90 5.73 9.72
CA VAL A 203 -5.86 5.60 8.26
C VAL A 203 -7.20 5.11 7.71
N GLU A 204 -7.80 4.10 8.33
CA GLU A 204 -9.10 3.57 7.95
C GLU A 204 -10.22 4.61 8.09
N GLN A 205 -10.22 5.40 9.17
CA GLN A 205 -11.16 6.50 9.36
C GLN A 205 -11.00 7.57 8.27
N ASN A 206 -9.76 7.96 7.96
CA ASN A 206 -9.48 8.93 6.90
C ASN A 206 -9.92 8.42 5.52
N MET A 207 -9.67 7.14 5.21
CA MET A 207 -10.10 6.51 3.96
C MET A 207 -11.62 6.48 3.82
N ARG A 208 -12.35 6.13 4.90
CA ARG A 208 -13.82 6.17 4.90
C ARG A 208 -14.38 7.59 4.75
N ALA A 209 -13.72 8.58 5.34
CA ALA A 209 -14.13 9.98 5.21
C ALA A 209 -13.93 10.52 3.79
N GLN A 210 -12.85 10.09 3.11
CA GLN A 210 -12.56 10.49 1.72
C GLN A 210 -13.41 9.74 0.69
N HIS A 211 -13.82 8.50 0.99
CA HIS A 211 -14.57 7.63 0.06
C HIS A 211 -15.86 7.11 0.70
N PRO A 212 -16.91 7.95 0.79
CA PRO A 212 -18.21 7.51 1.30
C PRO A 212 -18.82 6.48 0.33
N GLY A 213 -18.87 5.22 0.76
CA GLY A 213 -19.40 4.11 -0.04
C GLY A 213 -18.39 3.01 -0.37
N ILE A 214 -17.14 3.13 0.10
CA ILE A 214 -16.14 2.08 -0.11
C ILE A 214 -16.55 0.76 0.57
N ASP A 215 -16.46 -0.36 -0.17
CA ASP A 215 -16.73 -1.69 0.38
C ASP A 215 -15.59 -2.14 1.31
N GLY A 216 -15.91 -2.99 2.30
CA GLY A 216 -14.93 -3.49 3.26
C GLY A 216 -13.77 -4.24 2.60
N ARG A 217 -14.03 -4.95 1.49
CA ARG A 217 -12.98 -5.63 0.72
C ARG A 217 -12.03 -4.64 0.04
N GLN A 218 -12.57 -3.59 -0.57
CA GLN A 218 -11.77 -2.55 -1.22
C GLN A 218 -10.90 -1.80 -0.20
N LEU A 219 -11.44 -1.55 1.00
CA LEU A 219 -10.69 -0.94 2.10
C LEU A 219 -9.51 -1.83 2.53
N GLY A 220 -9.72 -3.14 2.64
CA GLY A 220 -8.65 -4.10 2.96
C GLY A 220 -7.53 -4.12 1.91
N MET A 221 -7.89 -4.04 0.62
CA MET A 221 -6.92 -3.97 -0.47
C MET A 221 -6.09 -2.67 -0.41
N LEU A 222 -6.75 -1.52 -0.25
CA LEU A 222 -6.08 -0.23 -0.11
C LEU A 222 -5.16 -0.18 1.10
N ARG A 223 -5.59 -0.75 2.23
CA ARG A 223 -4.74 -0.89 3.43
C ARG A 223 -3.48 -1.68 3.13
N THR A 224 -3.61 -2.81 2.43
CA THR A 224 -2.47 -3.66 2.09
C THR A 224 -1.51 -2.95 1.14
N ALA A 225 -2.04 -2.28 0.12
CA ALA A 225 -1.25 -1.49 -0.83
C ALA A 225 -0.51 -0.32 -0.15
N ALA A 226 -1.18 0.38 0.78
CA ALA A 226 -0.58 1.47 1.55
C ALA A 226 0.57 0.96 2.44
N LEU A 227 0.38 -0.14 3.17
CA LEU A 227 1.43 -0.77 3.98
C LEU A 227 2.62 -1.18 3.12
N LEU A 228 2.36 -1.74 1.94
CA LEU A 228 3.41 -2.15 1.02
C LEU A 228 4.21 -0.97 0.48
N THR A 229 3.53 0.14 0.17
CA THR A 229 4.18 1.39 -0.27
C THR A 229 5.08 1.94 0.84
N VAL A 230 4.61 1.95 2.09
CA VAL A 230 5.42 2.36 3.25
C VAL A 230 6.62 1.44 3.44
N ALA A 231 6.44 0.12 3.32
CA ALA A 231 7.53 -0.83 3.44
C ALA A 231 8.61 -0.61 2.36
N LYS A 232 8.20 -0.40 1.10
CA LYS A 232 9.11 -0.06 -0.01
C LYS A 232 9.85 1.26 0.24
N GLN A 233 9.16 2.29 0.72
CA GLN A 233 9.77 3.58 1.04
C GLN A 233 10.82 3.43 2.15
N CYS A 234 10.49 2.73 3.25
CA CYS A 234 11.42 2.44 4.34
C CYS A 234 12.63 1.64 3.85
N GLN A 235 12.41 0.63 2.99
CA GLN A 235 13.48 -0.15 2.38
C GLN A 235 14.42 0.72 1.54
N SER A 236 13.88 1.62 0.71
CA SER A 236 14.68 2.54 -0.11
C SER A 236 15.52 3.52 0.73
N ASN A 237 15.00 3.90 1.91
CA ASN A 237 15.67 4.80 2.83
C ASN A 237 16.60 4.07 3.83
N GLY A 238 16.63 2.73 3.81
CA GLY A 238 17.36 1.94 4.80
C GLY A 238 16.84 2.10 6.24
N GLN A 239 15.56 2.45 6.41
CA GLN A 239 14.92 2.64 7.71
C GLN A 239 14.09 1.41 8.10
N ASP A 240 14.03 1.10 9.40
CA ASP A 240 13.18 0.04 9.93
C ASP A 240 11.70 0.44 9.83
N VAL A 241 10.89 -0.43 9.20
CA VAL A 241 9.45 -0.22 8.99
C VAL A 241 8.72 -0.04 10.32
N ALA A 242 9.05 -0.83 11.33
CA ALA A 242 8.37 -0.79 12.62
C ALA A 242 8.67 0.52 13.36
N ALA A 243 9.92 0.97 13.33
CA ALA A 243 10.32 2.26 13.89
C ALA A 243 9.60 3.43 13.20
N PHE A 244 9.49 3.37 11.86
CA PHE A 244 8.77 4.37 11.10
C PHE A 244 7.28 4.41 11.48
N VAL A 245 6.60 3.27 11.52
CA VAL A 245 5.18 3.20 11.92
C VAL A 245 4.97 3.70 13.35
N TYR A 246 5.87 3.36 14.27
CA TYR A 246 5.81 3.85 15.65
C TYR A 246 5.97 5.38 15.74
N SER A 247 6.93 5.96 15.02
CA SER A 247 7.11 7.42 14.95
C SER A 247 5.90 8.12 14.32
N ARG A 248 5.28 7.50 13.30
CA ARG A 248 4.05 7.97 12.67
C ARG A 248 2.89 7.94 13.66
N ALA A 249 2.78 6.89 14.48
CA ALA A 249 1.78 6.80 15.53
C ALA A 249 1.92 7.94 16.54
N GLN A 250 3.14 8.20 17.02
CA GLN A 250 3.42 9.29 17.94
C GLN A 250 3.07 10.66 17.35
N ALA A 251 3.38 10.89 16.07
CA ALA A 251 2.99 12.11 15.36
C ALA A 251 1.46 12.27 15.22
N MET A 252 0.71 11.16 15.16
CA MET A 252 -0.76 11.15 15.18
C MET A 252 -1.35 11.27 16.60
N GLY A 253 -0.51 11.50 17.61
CA GLY A 253 -0.95 11.66 19.00
C GLY A 253 -1.11 10.35 19.77
N TYR A 254 -0.62 9.22 19.25
CA TYR A 254 -0.51 8.00 20.06
C TYR A 254 0.41 8.28 21.25
N GLN A 255 -0.16 8.21 22.44
CA GLN A 255 0.61 8.23 23.67
C GLN A 255 0.84 6.79 24.10
N PRO A 256 2.10 6.34 24.23
CA PRO A 256 2.37 5.02 24.76
C PRO A 256 1.67 4.96 26.11
N ALA A 257 0.86 3.93 26.33
CA ALA A 257 0.17 3.75 27.60
C ALA A 257 1.24 3.74 28.68
N SER A 258 1.45 4.89 29.32
CA SER A 258 2.60 5.15 30.19
C SER A 258 2.59 4.01 31.16
N ARG A 259 3.59 3.12 31.05
CA ARG A 259 3.60 1.81 31.69
C ARG A 259 3.20 2.07 33.13
N ALA A 260 1.92 1.82 33.47
CA ALA A 260 1.33 2.42 34.67
C ALA A 260 2.31 2.10 35.79
N PRO A 261 2.92 3.12 36.42
CA PRO A 261 4.17 2.97 37.15
C PRO A 261 3.99 1.73 37.99
N ARG A 262 4.75 0.66 37.66
CA ARG A 262 4.54 -0.68 38.21
C ARG A 262 4.24 -0.44 39.67
N LYS A 263 3.00 -0.69 40.12
CA LYS A 263 2.59 -0.43 41.49
C LYS A 263 3.67 -1.12 42.31
N GLN A 264 4.62 -0.33 42.84
CA GLN A 264 5.66 -0.90 43.67
C GLN A 264 4.85 -1.56 44.76
N ALA A 265 5.04 -2.87 44.95
CA ALA A 265 4.35 -3.57 46.01
C ALA A 265 4.51 -2.69 47.24
N ASN A 266 3.40 -2.27 47.84
CA ASN A 266 3.38 -1.41 49.00
C ASN A 266 4.10 -2.16 50.14
N THR A 267 5.41 -2.13 50.13
CA THR A 267 6.30 -2.67 51.16
C THR A 267 6.35 -1.70 52.35
N SER A 268 5.72 -0.54 52.21
CA SER A 268 5.32 0.33 53.31
C SER A 268 4.19 -0.34 54.10
N LEU A 269 4.57 -1.11 55.12
CA LEU A 269 3.69 -1.52 56.23
C LEU A 269 3.10 -0.33 57.00
N SER A 270 3.43 0.91 56.62
CA SER A 270 3.06 2.17 57.26
C SER A 270 1.59 2.57 57.14
N ASN A 271 0.79 1.91 56.29
CA ASN A 271 -0.63 2.22 56.08
C ASN A 271 -1.61 1.22 56.71
N LEU A 272 -1.16 0.40 57.67
CA LEU A 272 -2.07 -0.28 58.57
C LEU A 272 -2.70 0.75 59.52
N ALA A 273 -3.90 1.20 59.15
CA ALA A 273 -4.80 1.95 60.02
C ALA A 273 -5.12 1.09 61.25
N GLY A 274 -4.34 1.27 62.32
CA GLY A 274 -4.50 0.49 63.55
C GLY A 274 -3.27 0.40 64.45
N SER A 275 -2.09 0.90 64.04
CA SER A 275 -0.99 1.04 65.00
C SER A 275 -1.27 2.22 65.94
N PRO A 276 -1.37 2.00 67.27
CA PRO A 276 -1.52 3.08 68.23
C PRO A 276 -0.23 3.90 68.21
N ARG A 277 -0.24 5.01 67.46
CA ARG A 277 0.87 5.96 67.41
C ARG A 277 1.18 6.45 68.82
N ALA A 278 2.41 6.24 69.26
CA ALA A 278 2.97 6.97 70.38
C ALA A 278 2.95 8.48 70.05
N PRO A 279 2.70 9.36 71.03
CA PRO A 279 2.54 10.81 70.82
C PRO A 279 3.80 11.54 70.32
N ASP A 280 4.93 10.85 70.15
CA ASP A 280 6.19 11.44 69.70
C ASP A 280 6.48 11.32 68.19
N GLU A 281 5.61 10.66 67.42
CA GLU A 281 5.74 10.64 65.95
C GLU A 281 5.10 11.87 65.31
N ARG A 282 5.69 13.04 65.53
CA ARG A 282 5.48 14.19 64.63
C ARG A 282 6.07 13.83 63.27
N GLY A 283 5.16 13.56 62.32
CA GLY A 283 5.36 13.36 60.89
C GLY A 283 6.79 13.25 60.38
N ALA A 284 7.22 12.03 60.03
CA ALA A 284 8.43 11.82 59.26
C ALA A 284 8.35 12.64 57.97
N MET A 285 9.13 13.73 57.89
CA MET A 285 9.24 14.52 56.67
C MET A 285 9.79 13.65 55.55
N SER A 286 9.11 13.66 54.41
CA SER A 286 9.53 12.88 53.24
C SER A 286 10.81 13.46 52.64
N ALA A 287 11.68 12.62 52.09
CA ALA A 287 12.94 13.06 51.47
C ALA A 287 12.73 14.10 50.35
N SER A 288 11.59 14.05 49.66
CA SER A 288 11.19 15.05 48.65
C SER A 288 10.84 16.42 49.25
N GLN A 289 10.30 16.46 50.48
CA GLN A 289 10.09 17.75 51.15
C GLN A 289 11.41 18.40 51.56
N ILE A 290 12.44 17.62 51.89
CA ILE A 290 13.76 18.16 52.24
C ILE A 290 14.44 18.75 51.01
N SER A 291 14.25 18.18 49.81
CA SER A 291 14.84 18.71 48.57
C SER A 291 14.18 20.00 48.09
N ASP A 292 12.91 20.22 48.43
CA ASP A 292 12.14 21.39 48.00
C ASP A 292 12.22 22.57 49.00
N MET A 293 12.83 22.37 50.16
CA MET A 293 13.00 23.42 51.17
C MET A 293 14.10 24.40 50.76
N SER A 294 13.83 25.69 50.99
CA SER A 294 14.86 26.71 50.85
C SER A 294 15.95 26.54 51.91
N GLU A 295 17.16 27.00 51.62
CA GLU A 295 18.33 26.86 52.51
C GLU A 295 18.08 27.42 53.92
N LYS A 296 17.31 28.51 54.03
CA LYS A 296 16.87 29.07 55.32
C LYS A 296 15.92 28.17 56.11
N GLU A 297 15.02 27.50 55.41
CA GLU A 297 14.07 26.58 56.05
C GLU A 297 14.78 25.31 56.50
N PHE A 298 15.75 24.83 55.70
CA PHE A 298 16.59 23.70 56.05
C PHE A 298 17.42 23.98 57.32
N ASP A 299 18.07 25.15 57.41
CA ASP A 299 18.82 25.55 58.59
C ASP A 299 17.94 25.65 59.85
N SER A 300 16.73 26.18 59.69
CA SER A 300 15.76 26.30 60.80
C SER A 300 15.29 24.92 61.28
N PHE A 301 14.98 24.03 60.34
CA PHE A 301 14.62 22.65 60.64
C PHE A 301 15.75 21.90 61.37
N TRP A 302 17.00 22.08 60.92
CA TRP A 302 18.16 21.46 61.54
C TRP A 302 18.44 22.00 62.95
N ALA A 303 18.24 23.31 63.17
CA ALA A 303 18.36 23.92 64.48
C ALA A 303 17.29 23.41 65.46
N GLU A 304 16.05 23.24 65.00
CA GLU A 304 14.95 22.68 65.80
C GLU A 304 15.21 21.20 66.16
N MET A 305 15.73 20.40 65.23
CA MET A 305 16.11 19.01 65.48
C MET A 305 17.24 18.90 66.53
N LYS A 306 18.22 19.81 66.49
CA LYS A 306 19.26 19.87 67.53
C LYS A 306 18.71 20.24 68.89
N GLN A 307 17.77 21.20 68.97
CA GLN A 307 17.17 21.61 70.24
C GLN A 307 16.29 20.54 70.87
N SER A 308 15.51 19.81 70.07
CA SER A 308 14.65 18.74 70.56
C SER A 308 15.45 17.56 71.12
N SER A 309 16.63 17.25 70.56
CA SER A 309 17.50 16.17 71.04
C SER A 309 18.10 16.39 72.45
N ILE A 310 18.06 17.63 72.97
CA ILE A 310 18.68 18.01 74.26
C ILE A 310 17.70 17.88 75.43
N GLN A 311 16.38 17.78 75.19
CA GLN A 311 15.40 17.54 76.25
C GLN A 311 15.46 16.08 76.73
N ARG A 312 16.42 15.80 77.62
CA ARG A 312 16.45 14.55 78.41
C ARG A 312 15.14 14.46 79.21
N PRO A 313 14.40 13.34 79.13
CA PRO A 313 13.25 13.13 80.00
C PRO A 313 13.72 13.15 81.46
N LYS A 314 13.08 13.99 82.29
CA LYS A 314 13.24 13.91 83.74
C LYS A 314 12.60 12.58 84.18
N ILE A 315 13.44 11.69 84.72
CA ILE A 315 13.01 10.48 85.44
C ILE A 315 12.36 10.91 86.76
#